data_AF-A0A2K8ZW95-F1
#
_entry.id   AF-A0A2K8ZW95-F1
#
_cell.length_a   1.000
_cell.length_b   1.000
_cell.length_c   1.000
_cell.angle_alpha   90.00
_cell.angle_beta   90.00
_cell.angle_gamma   90.00
#
_symmetry.space_group_name_H-M   'P 1'
#
loop_
_entity.id
_entity.type
_entity.pdbx_description
1 polymer ?
#
loop_
_entity_poly.entity_id
_entity_poly.type
_entity_poly.pdbx_seq_one_letter_code
_entity_poly.pdbx_strand_id
1 'polypeptide(L)'
;MARRRYSKKNQLVRLIIGAIILVVAYFFYGEISLEPEMNYGSNQNDDGYYYYTYVSDNDYYDGANGLINEALKQELHEILNENITRTSYAEAKNFLANSDVSLDDDTKVYNVYDGVLAPRTWDSTSWHREHVWPNSRLGVDRVTESERSIASDLHNLRAVTPRVNSSRSDRFYSEGSGEADTTEDGGFYPGDDHKGDVARIIFYMAVMYDDLTLTNDLALLLDESDHYTPDGARMGQLSVLLKWHKEDPVDAFERNRNNVIYEYQQNRNPFIDKPEYVHLIWENMAIDDLTQPEEEVVNYQSSLFMLMIKEHVYDI
;
A
#
# COMPACT_ATOMS: atom_id res chain seq x y z
N MET A 1 -33.28 21.09 47.19
CA MET A 1 -32.50 20.15 46.35
C MET A 1 -31.95 19.03 47.23
N ALA A 2 -32.53 17.83 47.17
CA ALA A 2 -32.06 16.70 47.97
C ALA A 2 -30.84 16.06 47.29
N ARG A 3 -29.65 16.19 47.91
CA ARG A 3 -28.47 15.41 47.53
C ARG A 3 -28.77 13.94 47.85
N ARG A 4 -28.97 13.11 46.82
CA ARG A 4 -29.06 11.64 46.96
C ARG A 4 -27.76 11.14 47.60
N ARG A 5 -27.78 10.90 48.92
CA ARG A 5 -26.73 10.15 49.62
C ARG A 5 -26.79 8.71 49.16
N TYR A 6 -25.84 8.31 48.32
CA TYR A 6 -25.69 6.90 47.94
C TYR A 6 -25.41 6.07 49.20
N SER A 7 -26.18 5.00 49.39
CA SER A 7 -25.98 4.03 50.48
C SER A 7 -24.55 3.45 50.41
N LYS A 8 -23.93 3.19 51.57
CA LYS A 8 -22.63 2.47 51.65
C LYS A 8 -22.63 1.17 50.84
N LYS A 9 -23.80 0.51 50.72
CA LYS A 9 -24.00 -0.68 49.88
C LYS A 9 -23.78 -0.40 48.39
N ASN A 10 -24.19 0.78 47.90
CA ASN A 10 -24.00 1.21 46.51
C ASN A 10 -22.55 1.62 46.23
N GLN A 11 -21.81 2.12 47.24
CA GLN A 11 -20.37 2.35 47.12
C GLN A 11 -19.59 1.04 47.04
N LEU A 12 -19.95 0.05 47.86
CA LEU A 12 -19.32 -1.27 47.84
C LEU A 12 -19.56 -2.00 46.51
N VAL A 13 -20.79 -1.96 45.98
CA VAL A 13 -21.12 -2.56 44.67
C VAL A 13 -20.32 -1.90 43.55
N ARG A 14 -20.13 -0.57 43.57
CA ARG A 14 -19.31 0.13 42.57
C ARG A 14 -17.83 -0.23 42.66
N LEU A 15 -17.30 -0.39 43.86
CA LEU A 15 -15.91 -0.82 44.05
C LEU A 15 -15.70 -2.25 43.54
N ILE A 16 -16.67 -3.14 43.79
CA ILE A 16 -16.63 -4.52 43.29
C ILE A 16 -16.72 -4.55 41.76
N ILE A 17 -17.64 -3.78 41.16
CA ILE A 17 -17.75 -3.67 39.69
C ILE A 17 -16.46 -3.10 39.09
N GLY A 18 -15.89 -2.04 39.68
CA GLY A 18 -14.62 -1.47 39.23
C GLY A 18 -13.45 -2.45 39.32
N ALA A 19 -13.39 -3.26 40.38
CA ALA A 19 -12.39 -4.32 40.51
C ALA A 19 -12.59 -5.44 39.48
N ILE A 20 -13.84 -5.82 39.19
CA ILE A 20 -14.15 -6.81 38.14
C ILE A 20 -13.74 -6.27 36.76
N ILE A 21 -14.03 -5.01 36.44
CA ILE A 21 -13.60 -4.38 35.19
C ILE A 21 -12.08 -4.37 35.07
N LEU A 22 -11.35 -4.04 36.14
CA LEU A 22 -9.88 -4.07 36.14
C LEU A 22 -9.32 -5.48 35.97
N VAL A 23 -9.95 -6.49 36.57
CA VAL A 23 -9.54 -7.89 36.42
C VAL A 23 -9.82 -8.39 35.00
N VAL A 24 -11.01 -8.10 34.46
CA VAL A 24 -11.36 -8.39 33.07
C VAL A 24 -10.38 -7.69 32.13
N ALA A 25 -10.17 -6.38 32.29
CA ALA A 25 -9.19 -5.64 31.51
C ALA A 25 -7.79 -6.26 31.62
N TYR A 26 -7.34 -6.67 32.81
CA TYR A 26 -6.04 -7.33 32.99
C TYR A 26 -5.94 -8.70 32.31
N PHE A 27 -6.99 -9.53 32.38
CA PHE A 27 -7.02 -10.85 31.73
C PHE A 27 -7.11 -10.74 30.21
N PHE A 28 -7.88 -9.77 29.70
CA PHE A 28 -8.00 -9.52 28.26
C PHE A 28 -6.85 -8.66 27.72
N TYR A 29 -6.12 -7.91 28.54
CA TYR A 29 -4.93 -7.14 28.11
C TYR A 29 -3.83 -8.04 27.54
N GLY A 30 -3.72 -9.28 28.04
CA GLY A 30 -2.80 -10.28 27.48
C GLY A 30 -3.30 -10.96 26.20
N GLU A 31 -4.59 -10.85 25.88
CA GLU A 31 -5.21 -11.38 24.65
C GLU A 31 -5.45 -10.29 23.58
N ILE A 32 -5.36 -9.01 23.95
CA ILE A 32 -5.22 -7.93 22.97
C ILE A 32 -3.77 -8.00 22.47
N SER A 33 -3.53 -8.92 21.56
CA SER A 33 -2.49 -8.78 20.56
C SER A 33 -2.81 -7.52 19.76
N LEU A 34 -2.46 -6.36 20.30
CA LEU A 34 -2.21 -5.20 19.46
C LEU A 34 -1.00 -5.62 18.65
N GLU A 35 -1.22 -6.11 17.43
CA GLU A 35 -0.12 -6.20 16.49
C GLU A 35 0.55 -4.84 16.48
N PRO A 36 1.89 -4.77 16.61
CA PRO A 36 2.58 -3.50 16.64
C PRO A 36 2.14 -2.70 15.42
N GLU A 37 1.76 -1.44 15.63
CA GLU A 37 1.56 -0.51 14.52
C GLU A 37 2.93 -0.40 13.84
N MET A 38 3.09 -1.10 12.71
CA MET A 38 4.35 -1.17 11.98
C MET A 38 4.56 0.20 11.33
N ASN A 39 5.33 1.05 12.01
CA ASN A 39 5.62 2.41 11.57
C ASN A 39 7.05 2.46 11.04
N TYR A 40 7.21 2.16 9.76
CA TYR A 40 8.49 2.23 9.08
C TYR A 40 8.78 3.67 8.62
N GLY A 41 10.05 4.07 8.72
CA GLY A 41 10.49 5.41 8.30
C GLY A 41 10.48 5.58 6.78
N SER A 42 10.23 6.81 6.32
CA SER A 42 10.24 7.19 4.90
C SER A 42 11.05 8.47 4.64
N ASN A 43 11.97 8.79 5.55
CA ASN A 43 12.81 9.97 5.41
C ASN A 43 13.88 9.77 4.32
N GLN A 44 14.22 10.87 3.64
CA GLN A 44 15.23 10.91 2.59
C GLN A 44 16.31 11.96 2.90
N ASN A 45 17.48 11.82 2.27
CA ASN A 45 18.46 12.89 2.16
C ASN A 45 18.08 13.91 1.06
N ASP A 46 18.88 14.97 0.92
CA ASP A 46 18.68 16.02 -0.09
C ASP A 46 18.70 15.51 -1.55
N ASP A 47 19.28 14.33 -1.80
CA ASP A 47 19.35 13.67 -3.11
C ASP A 47 18.16 12.69 -3.35
N GLY A 48 17.24 12.59 -2.40
CA GLY A 48 16.04 11.74 -2.48
C GLY A 48 16.26 10.26 -2.15
N TYR A 49 17.43 9.89 -1.62
CA TYR A 49 17.66 8.51 -1.16
C TYR A 49 17.07 8.28 0.22
N TYR A 50 16.26 7.24 0.36
CA TYR A 50 15.67 6.85 1.64
C TYR A 50 16.70 6.29 2.60
N TYR A 51 16.50 6.55 3.89
CA TYR A 51 17.37 6.06 4.94
C TYR A 51 17.18 4.57 5.19
N TYR A 52 18.28 3.84 5.37
CA TYR A 52 18.22 2.42 5.66
C TYR A 52 18.00 2.18 7.17
N THR A 53 17.04 1.32 7.48
CA THR A 53 16.73 0.93 8.86
C THR A 53 16.66 -0.59 8.99
N TYR A 54 17.35 -1.16 9.99
CA TYR A 54 17.15 -2.56 10.35
C TYR A 54 15.83 -2.70 11.11
N VAL A 55 15.15 -3.83 10.91
CA VAL A 55 13.99 -4.22 11.72
C VAL A 55 14.42 -5.22 12.80
N SER A 56 13.64 -5.31 13.88
CA SER A 56 13.91 -6.23 14.98
C SER A 56 13.61 -7.68 14.62
N ASP A 57 14.18 -8.61 15.37
CA ASP A 57 13.84 -10.04 15.30
C ASP A 57 12.30 -10.25 15.36
N ASN A 58 11.78 -11.11 14.47
CA ASN A 58 10.35 -11.42 14.28
C ASN A 58 9.49 -10.29 13.67
N ASP A 59 10.09 -9.21 13.17
CA ASP A 59 9.36 -8.27 12.31
C ASP A 59 9.00 -8.92 10.96
N TYR A 60 7.98 -8.38 10.29
CA TYR A 60 7.53 -8.86 8.98
C TYR A 60 8.66 -8.89 7.93
N TYR A 61 9.63 -7.97 8.01
CA TYR A 61 10.78 -7.91 7.10
C TYR A 61 12.11 -8.40 7.72
N ASP A 62 12.08 -9.13 8.83
CA ASP A 62 13.31 -9.56 9.54
C ASP A 62 14.27 -10.35 8.63
N GLY A 63 13.74 -11.28 7.82
CA GLY A 63 14.54 -12.06 6.87
C GLY A 63 15.25 -11.22 5.79
N ALA A 64 14.74 -10.01 5.50
CA ALA A 64 15.32 -9.10 4.52
C ALA A 64 16.51 -8.28 5.06
N ASN A 65 16.75 -8.29 6.39
CA ASN A 65 17.83 -7.55 7.01
C ASN A 65 19.19 -7.90 6.40
N GLY A 66 19.90 -6.90 5.87
CA GLY A 66 21.26 -7.08 5.36
C GLY A 66 21.34 -7.65 3.93
N LEU A 67 20.21 -7.93 3.28
CA LEU A 67 20.17 -8.42 1.91
C LEU A 67 20.17 -7.26 0.90
N ILE A 68 20.70 -7.52 -0.30
CA ILE A 68 20.72 -6.58 -1.44
C ILE A 68 20.49 -7.33 -2.76
N ASN A 69 20.21 -6.60 -3.84
CA ASN A 69 20.07 -7.11 -5.20
C ASN A 69 19.09 -8.32 -5.28
N GLU A 70 19.44 -9.36 -6.04
CA GLU A 70 18.61 -10.57 -6.22
C GLU A 70 18.32 -11.31 -4.91
N ALA A 71 19.21 -11.28 -3.92
CA ALA A 71 18.95 -11.91 -2.63
C ALA A 71 17.81 -11.20 -1.88
N LEU A 72 17.83 -9.87 -1.87
CA LEU A 72 16.74 -9.07 -1.30
C LEU A 72 15.44 -9.26 -2.10
N LYS A 73 15.52 -9.21 -3.43
CA LYS A 73 14.36 -9.42 -4.30
C LYS A 73 13.69 -10.77 -4.03
N GLN A 74 14.48 -11.84 -3.95
CA GLN A 74 13.97 -13.19 -3.68
C GLN A 74 13.36 -13.31 -2.28
N GLU A 75 14.03 -12.79 -1.25
CA GLU A 75 13.50 -12.82 0.12
C GLU A 75 12.16 -12.08 0.21
N LEU A 76 12.04 -10.91 -0.42
CA LEU A 76 10.78 -10.18 -0.50
C LEU A 76 9.72 -10.99 -1.25
N HIS A 77 10.05 -11.62 -2.37
CA HIS A 77 9.11 -12.49 -3.09
C HIS A 77 8.57 -13.61 -2.19
N GLU A 78 9.43 -14.23 -1.37
CA GLU A 78 9.05 -15.28 -0.42
C GLU A 78 8.12 -14.73 0.68
N ILE A 79 8.49 -13.61 1.33
CA ILE A 79 7.67 -12.92 2.34
C ILE A 79 6.27 -12.58 1.79
N LEU A 80 6.20 -12.06 0.56
CA LEU A 80 4.94 -11.63 -0.05
C LEU A 80 4.00 -12.78 -0.39
N ASN A 81 4.54 -13.99 -0.57
CA ASN A 81 3.76 -15.17 -0.95
C ASN A 81 3.47 -16.13 0.22
N GLU A 82 4.08 -15.94 1.40
CA GLU A 82 3.99 -16.88 2.51
C GLU A 82 2.54 -17.09 3.00
N ASN A 83 1.82 -15.99 3.27
CA ASN A 83 0.49 -16.02 3.90
C ASN A 83 -0.60 -15.33 3.05
N ILE A 84 -0.33 -15.09 1.77
CA ILE A 84 -1.21 -14.30 0.91
C ILE A 84 -2.61 -14.91 0.76
N THR A 85 -3.63 -14.08 0.97
CA THR A 85 -5.03 -14.39 0.69
C THR A 85 -5.44 -13.79 -0.65
N ARG A 86 -5.60 -14.62 -1.68
CA ARG A 86 -5.99 -14.12 -3.01
C ARG A 86 -7.46 -13.71 -3.07
N THR A 87 -7.70 -12.49 -3.49
CA THR A 87 -9.04 -11.94 -3.69
C THR A 87 -9.50 -12.12 -5.13
N SER A 88 -10.82 -12.17 -5.37
CA SER A 88 -11.34 -12.17 -6.74
C SER A 88 -11.49 -10.76 -7.28
N TYR A 89 -11.42 -10.61 -8.60
CA TYR A 89 -11.59 -9.29 -9.22
C TYR A 89 -12.93 -8.64 -8.85
N ALA A 90 -14.01 -9.43 -8.71
CA ALA A 90 -15.31 -8.95 -8.24
C ALA A 90 -15.30 -8.40 -6.83
N GLU A 91 -14.57 -9.04 -5.91
CA GLU A 91 -14.46 -8.62 -4.52
C GLU A 91 -13.59 -7.36 -4.38
N ALA A 92 -12.59 -7.19 -5.26
CA ALA A 92 -11.62 -6.10 -5.19
C ALA A 92 -12.28 -4.71 -5.08
N LYS A 93 -13.39 -4.44 -5.79
CA LYS A 93 -14.09 -3.15 -5.67
C LYS A 93 -14.58 -2.84 -4.25
N ASN A 94 -14.93 -3.84 -3.46
CA ASN A 94 -15.34 -3.64 -2.07
C ASN A 94 -14.13 -3.37 -1.18
N PHE A 95 -12.99 -3.99 -1.47
CA PHE A 95 -11.75 -3.76 -0.74
C PHE A 95 -11.16 -2.38 -1.07
N LEU A 96 -11.19 -1.96 -2.34
CA LEU A 96 -10.77 -0.62 -2.76
C LEU A 96 -11.64 0.49 -2.15
N ALA A 97 -12.93 0.24 -1.98
CA ALA A 97 -13.81 1.14 -1.24
C ALA A 97 -13.39 1.33 0.23
N ASN A 98 -12.45 0.54 0.75
CA ASN A 98 -11.86 0.72 2.08
C ASN A 98 -10.40 1.18 2.00
N SER A 99 -9.61 0.61 1.09
CA SER A 99 -8.17 0.90 0.99
C SER A 99 -7.89 2.28 0.40
N ASP A 100 -8.74 2.73 -0.52
CA ASP A 100 -8.53 3.98 -1.26
C ASP A 100 -9.37 5.12 -0.66
N VAL A 101 -9.83 4.98 0.59
CA VAL A 101 -10.61 6.00 1.29
C VAL A 101 -9.77 7.26 1.51
N SER A 102 -10.38 8.44 1.27
CA SER A 102 -9.72 9.72 1.54
C SER A 102 -9.43 9.88 3.03
N LEU A 103 -8.24 10.40 3.35
CA LEU A 103 -7.85 10.68 4.73
C LEU A 103 -8.67 11.83 5.35
N ASP A 104 -9.25 12.70 4.52
CA ASP A 104 -10.01 13.88 4.97
C ASP A 104 -11.53 13.65 4.97
N ASP A 105 -12.03 12.67 4.22
CA ASP A 105 -13.46 12.36 4.06
C ASP A 105 -13.68 10.85 3.88
N ASP A 106 -14.10 10.19 4.96
CA ASP A 106 -14.33 8.73 4.99
C ASP A 106 -15.52 8.26 4.14
N THR A 107 -16.30 9.18 3.58
CA THR A 107 -17.38 8.92 2.65
C THR A 107 -16.92 8.90 1.19
N LYS A 108 -15.63 9.19 0.95
CA LYS A 108 -15.02 9.29 -0.38
C LYS A 108 -13.85 8.35 -0.56
N VAL A 109 -13.67 7.90 -1.81
CA VAL A 109 -12.40 7.31 -2.27
C VAL A 109 -11.60 8.35 -3.04
N TYR A 110 -10.28 8.29 -2.92
CA TYR A 110 -9.31 9.11 -3.62
C TYR A 110 -8.90 8.42 -4.93
N ASN A 111 -9.37 8.96 -6.05
CA ASN A 111 -9.07 8.39 -7.36
C ASN A 111 -7.62 8.65 -7.74
N VAL A 112 -6.95 7.61 -8.25
CA VAL A 112 -5.59 7.72 -8.80
C VAL A 112 -5.58 8.55 -10.08
N TYR A 113 -4.47 9.26 -10.32
CA TYR A 113 -4.13 10.12 -11.46
C TYR A 113 -4.77 11.51 -11.50
N ASP A 114 -5.97 11.71 -10.97
CA ASP A 114 -6.64 13.02 -10.99
C ASP A 114 -7.04 13.55 -9.60
N GLY A 115 -6.73 12.79 -8.54
CA GLY A 115 -7.03 13.13 -7.15
C GLY A 115 -8.52 13.36 -6.85
N VAL A 116 -9.43 12.97 -7.75
CA VAL A 116 -10.86 13.27 -7.58
C VAL A 116 -11.44 12.43 -6.45
N LEU A 117 -12.15 13.09 -5.54
CA LEU A 117 -12.92 12.43 -4.49
C LEU A 117 -14.26 11.92 -5.01
N ALA A 118 -14.37 10.61 -5.20
CA ALA A 118 -15.60 9.94 -5.64
C ALA A 118 -16.35 9.32 -4.45
N PRO A 119 -17.69 9.09 -4.53
CA PRO A 119 -18.41 8.33 -3.51
C PRO A 119 -17.74 6.99 -3.20
N ARG A 120 -17.62 6.67 -1.91
CA ARG A 120 -16.94 5.46 -1.43
C ARG A 120 -17.54 4.17 -1.99
N THR A 121 -18.87 4.10 -2.08
CA THR A 121 -19.56 2.94 -2.64
C THR A 121 -19.30 2.83 -4.14
N TRP A 122 -18.85 1.66 -4.58
CA TRP A 122 -18.68 1.39 -6.00
C TRP A 122 -20.03 1.34 -6.73
N ASP A 123 -20.18 2.16 -7.76
CA ASP A 123 -21.40 2.29 -8.57
C ASP A 123 -21.14 2.16 -10.08
N SER A 124 -19.91 1.82 -10.48
CA SER A 124 -19.42 1.77 -11.87
C SER A 124 -19.50 3.09 -12.67
N THR A 125 -19.98 4.17 -12.08
CA THR A 125 -20.21 5.46 -12.77
C THR A 125 -19.27 6.53 -12.23
N SER A 126 -19.08 6.55 -10.92
CA SER A 126 -18.25 7.51 -10.22
C SER A 126 -16.78 7.12 -10.26
N TRP A 127 -16.48 5.82 -10.20
CA TRP A 127 -15.12 5.29 -10.29
C TRP A 127 -15.08 3.84 -10.79
N HIS A 128 -13.95 3.47 -11.39
CA HIS A 128 -13.61 2.14 -11.89
C HIS A 128 -12.44 1.54 -11.10
N ARG A 129 -12.19 0.24 -11.30
CA ARG A 129 -10.94 -0.42 -10.89
C ARG A 129 -9.88 -0.16 -11.97
N GLU A 130 -8.81 0.51 -11.62
CA GLU A 130 -7.62 0.70 -12.45
C GLU A 130 -6.63 -0.43 -12.22
N HIS A 131 -6.08 -0.98 -13.30
CA HIS A 131 -4.90 -1.83 -13.24
C HIS A 131 -3.66 -0.97 -13.46
N VAL A 132 -2.95 -0.63 -12.37
CA VAL A 132 -1.74 0.22 -12.43
C VAL A 132 -0.64 -0.47 -13.26
N TRP A 133 -0.50 -1.78 -13.17
CA TRP A 133 0.07 -2.59 -14.25
C TRP A 133 -1.08 -3.12 -15.11
N PRO A 134 -1.27 -2.62 -16.36
CA PRO A 134 -2.47 -2.89 -17.15
C PRO A 134 -2.68 -4.39 -17.37
N ASN A 135 -3.93 -4.84 -17.31
CA ASN A 135 -4.25 -6.26 -17.46
C ASN A 135 -3.79 -6.86 -18.81
N SER A 136 -3.78 -6.08 -19.91
CA SER A 136 -3.22 -6.50 -21.21
C SER A 136 -1.71 -6.73 -21.21
N ARG A 137 -1.00 -6.21 -20.20
CA ARG A 137 0.46 -6.34 -20.04
C ARG A 137 0.85 -7.23 -18.87
N LEU A 138 -0.08 -7.97 -18.27
CA LEU A 138 0.24 -8.91 -17.16
C LEU A 138 0.70 -10.30 -17.64
N GLY A 139 0.76 -10.51 -18.96
CA GLY A 139 1.15 -11.79 -19.56
C GLY A 139 0.19 -12.95 -19.32
N VAL A 140 -1.04 -12.65 -18.91
CA VAL A 140 -2.12 -13.60 -18.69
C VAL A 140 -3.36 -13.17 -19.46
N ASP A 141 -4.32 -14.07 -19.64
CA ASP A 141 -5.62 -13.74 -20.23
C ASP A 141 -6.37 -12.64 -19.46
N ARG A 142 -7.30 -11.98 -20.15
CA ARG A 142 -8.10 -10.91 -19.56
C ARG A 142 -8.90 -11.39 -18.36
N VAL A 143 -8.80 -10.66 -17.25
CA VAL A 143 -9.44 -11.06 -16.00
C VAL A 143 -10.96 -11.08 -16.08
N THR A 144 -11.56 -12.12 -15.52
CA THR A 144 -13.02 -12.22 -15.30
C THR A 144 -13.39 -11.97 -13.84
N GLU A 145 -14.65 -11.60 -13.57
CA GLU A 145 -15.11 -11.21 -12.23
C GLU A 145 -14.84 -12.29 -11.15
N SER A 146 -14.91 -13.58 -11.50
CA SER A 146 -14.69 -14.68 -10.55
C SER A 146 -13.22 -15.07 -10.34
N GLU A 147 -12.31 -14.56 -11.18
CA GLU A 147 -10.92 -14.99 -11.14
C GLU A 147 -10.15 -14.40 -9.96
N ARG A 148 -9.28 -15.24 -9.41
CA ARG A 148 -8.29 -14.91 -8.37
C ARG A 148 -6.90 -15.12 -8.99
N SER A 149 -6.32 -14.06 -9.53
CA SER A 149 -5.08 -14.11 -10.32
C SER A 149 -4.20 -12.88 -10.06
N ILE A 150 -3.07 -12.78 -10.77
CA ILE A 150 -2.23 -11.57 -10.80
C ILE A 150 -3.02 -10.30 -11.10
N ALA A 151 -4.10 -10.41 -11.87
CA ALA A 151 -4.95 -9.29 -12.24
C ALA A 151 -5.98 -8.91 -11.16
N SER A 152 -6.07 -9.65 -10.06
CA SER A 152 -6.93 -9.31 -8.92
C SER A 152 -6.14 -8.97 -7.66
N ASP A 153 -4.82 -8.79 -7.78
CA ASP A 153 -3.98 -8.29 -6.67
C ASP A 153 -4.40 -6.88 -6.28
N LEU A 154 -4.74 -6.70 -5.01
CA LEU A 154 -5.23 -5.43 -4.47
C LEU A 154 -4.17 -4.33 -4.51
N HIS A 155 -2.88 -4.67 -4.38
CA HIS A 155 -1.82 -3.67 -4.47
C HIS A 155 -1.72 -3.07 -5.88
N ASN A 156 -2.06 -3.84 -6.92
CA ASN A 156 -2.11 -3.39 -8.32
C ASN A 156 -3.37 -2.60 -8.71
N LEU A 157 -4.43 -2.69 -7.90
CA LEU A 157 -5.72 -2.12 -8.22
C LEU A 157 -5.97 -0.80 -7.51
N ARG A 158 -6.44 0.24 -8.22
CA ARG A 158 -6.80 1.54 -7.63
C ARG A 158 -8.20 1.99 -8.03
N ALA A 159 -8.85 2.79 -7.21
CA ALA A 159 -10.01 3.57 -7.62
C ALA A 159 -9.56 4.63 -8.63
N VAL A 160 -10.32 4.82 -9.71
CA VAL A 160 -9.98 5.79 -10.77
C VAL A 160 -11.22 6.39 -11.40
N THR A 161 -11.13 7.65 -11.82
CA THR A 161 -12.19 8.30 -12.60
C THR A 161 -12.35 7.58 -13.96
N PRO A 162 -13.57 7.18 -14.38
CA PRO A 162 -13.76 6.37 -15.59
C PRO A 162 -13.20 6.98 -16.88
N ARG A 163 -13.28 8.31 -17.01
CA ARG A 163 -12.71 9.04 -18.16
C ARG A 163 -11.19 8.94 -18.17
N VAL A 164 -10.55 9.04 -17.00
CA VAL A 164 -9.09 9.00 -16.85
C VAL A 164 -8.57 7.58 -17.09
N ASN A 165 -9.25 6.56 -16.57
CA ASN A 165 -8.97 5.16 -16.90
C ASN A 165 -9.01 4.93 -18.43
N SER A 166 -10.07 5.41 -19.08
CA SER A 166 -10.22 5.28 -20.53
C SER A 166 -9.11 6.01 -21.29
N SER A 167 -8.67 7.20 -20.83
CA SER A 167 -7.58 7.93 -21.49
C SER A 167 -6.22 7.31 -21.21
N ARG A 168 -5.99 6.75 -20.01
CA ARG A 168 -4.76 6.05 -19.63
C ARG A 168 -4.54 4.83 -20.53
N SER A 169 -5.60 4.04 -20.78
CA SER A 169 -5.56 2.78 -21.54
C SER A 169 -4.57 1.78 -20.90
N ASP A 170 -3.66 1.23 -21.69
CA ASP A 170 -2.61 0.31 -21.30
C ASP A 170 -1.22 0.85 -21.66
N ARG A 171 -1.08 2.17 -21.72
CA ARG A 171 0.18 2.84 -22.03
C ARG A 171 1.21 2.55 -20.95
N PHE A 172 2.46 2.39 -21.37
CA PHE A 172 3.60 2.34 -20.47
C PHE A 172 3.79 3.69 -19.75
N TYR A 173 4.45 3.68 -18.60
CA TYR A 173 4.75 4.91 -17.88
C TYR A 173 5.95 5.65 -18.47
N SER A 174 5.78 6.95 -18.69
CA SER A 174 6.82 7.83 -19.21
C SER A 174 6.84 9.17 -18.48
N GLU A 175 7.99 9.84 -18.57
CA GLU A 175 8.29 11.08 -17.87
C GLU A 175 7.37 12.22 -18.32
N GLY A 176 6.98 13.07 -17.36
CA GLY A 176 6.13 14.24 -17.57
C GLY A 176 6.15 15.16 -16.36
N SER A 177 5.25 16.14 -16.33
CA SER A 177 5.15 17.10 -15.21
C SER A 177 3.74 17.66 -15.11
N GLY A 178 3.28 17.98 -13.90
CA GLY A 178 1.97 18.57 -13.65
C GLY A 178 0.87 17.52 -13.55
N GLU A 179 -0.20 17.72 -14.30
CA GLU A 179 -1.38 16.84 -14.29
C GLU A 179 -1.16 15.57 -15.13
N ALA A 180 -1.95 14.52 -14.84
CA ALA A 180 -1.88 13.29 -15.61
C ALA A 180 -2.25 13.49 -17.09
N ASP A 181 -1.40 12.99 -17.99
CA ASP A 181 -1.62 13.07 -19.44
C ASP A 181 -0.88 11.99 -20.22
N THR A 182 -1.27 11.79 -21.48
CA THR A 182 -0.52 11.01 -22.45
C THR A 182 0.72 11.78 -22.88
N THR A 183 1.88 11.14 -22.82
CA THR A 183 3.17 11.74 -23.20
C THR A 183 3.41 11.65 -24.71
N GLU A 184 4.31 12.48 -25.24
CA GLU A 184 4.58 12.57 -26.69
C GLU A 184 5.12 11.25 -27.29
N ASP A 185 5.78 10.43 -26.48
CA ASP A 185 6.31 9.12 -26.85
C ASP A 185 5.26 8.00 -26.80
N GLY A 186 3.98 8.34 -26.55
CA GLY A 186 2.89 7.39 -26.46
C GLY A 186 2.74 6.72 -25.10
N GLY A 187 3.53 7.12 -24.10
CA GLY A 187 3.39 6.71 -22.71
C GLY A 187 2.31 7.47 -21.95
N PHE A 188 2.30 7.31 -20.63
CA PHE A 188 1.41 7.99 -19.72
C PHE A 188 2.19 8.52 -18.51
N TYR A 189 1.96 9.78 -18.19
CA TYR A 189 2.45 10.41 -16.97
C TYR A 189 1.31 10.47 -15.95
N PRO A 190 1.49 9.95 -14.72
CA PRO A 190 0.40 9.78 -13.76
C PRO A 190 0.03 11.05 -12.98
N GLY A 191 0.75 12.16 -13.17
CA GLY A 191 0.60 13.38 -12.37
C GLY A 191 1.63 13.46 -11.24
N ASP A 192 1.96 14.70 -10.83
CA ASP A 192 3.03 14.96 -9.84
C ASP A 192 2.72 14.34 -8.47
N ASP A 193 1.44 14.32 -8.07
CA ASP A 193 0.97 13.82 -6.77
C ASP A 193 0.73 12.28 -6.74
N HIS A 194 1.08 11.57 -7.82
CA HIS A 194 0.80 10.14 -7.96
C HIS A 194 1.96 9.32 -8.52
N LYS A 195 3.06 9.97 -8.91
CA LYS A 195 4.14 9.31 -9.64
C LYS A 195 4.93 8.34 -8.76
N GLY A 196 5.09 8.66 -7.48
CA GLY A 196 5.71 7.82 -6.45
C GLY A 196 4.83 6.61 -6.12
N ASP A 197 3.52 6.82 -5.90
CA ASP A 197 2.53 5.75 -5.71
C ASP A 197 2.61 4.71 -6.83
N VAL A 198 2.58 5.19 -8.07
CA VAL A 198 2.65 4.34 -9.25
C VAL A 198 3.98 3.58 -9.29
N ALA A 199 5.10 4.26 -9.04
CA ALA A 199 6.40 3.63 -9.02
C ALA A 199 6.45 2.47 -8.01
N ARG A 200 6.00 2.69 -6.78
CA ARG A 200 6.00 1.67 -5.71
C ARG A 200 5.04 0.52 -5.98
N ILE A 201 3.90 0.75 -6.63
CA ILE A 201 3.00 -0.33 -7.07
C ILE A 201 3.66 -1.16 -8.17
N ILE A 202 4.32 -0.53 -9.13
CA ILE A 202 5.01 -1.24 -10.23
C ILE A 202 6.22 -2.03 -9.73
N PHE A 203 7.00 -1.47 -8.79
CA PHE A 203 8.08 -2.21 -8.13
C PHE A 203 7.55 -3.42 -7.37
N TYR A 204 6.46 -3.27 -6.62
CA TYR A 204 5.80 -4.39 -5.94
C TYR A 204 5.42 -5.50 -6.92
N MET A 205 4.78 -5.15 -8.04
CA MET A 205 4.36 -6.14 -9.04
C MET A 205 5.55 -6.89 -9.64
N ALA A 206 6.67 -6.22 -9.90
CA ALA A 206 7.90 -6.81 -10.44
C ALA A 206 8.66 -7.70 -9.45
N VAL A 207 8.36 -7.62 -8.15
CA VAL A 207 8.90 -8.53 -7.10
C VAL A 207 7.91 -9.64 -6.78
N MET A 208 6.62 -9.32 -6.70
CA MET A 208 5.56 -10.28 -6.39
C MET A 208 5.43 -11.37 -7.48
N TYR A 209 5.68 -11.02 -8.74
CA TYR A 209 5.48 -11.89 -9.89
C TYR A 209 6.72 -11.92 -10.79
N ASP A 210 7.45 -13.03 -10.78
CA ASP A 210 8.74 -13.18 -11.49
C ASP A 210 8.66 -13.00 -13.01
N ASP A 211 7.49 -13.27 -13.61
CA ASP A 211 7.26 -13.12 -15.05
C ASP A 211 7.11 -11.64 -15.46
N LEU A 212 6.92 -10.71 -14.52
CA LEU A 212 6.77 -9.28 -14.80
C LEU A 212 8.12 -8.58 -14.87
N THR A 213 8.39 -7.94 -16.01
CA THR A 213 9.69 -7.32 -16.28
C THR A 213 9.61 -5.79 -16.42
N LEU A 214 10.52 -5.09 -15.74
CA LEU A 214 10.76 -3.66 -15.96
C LEU A 214 11.84 -3.48 -17.05
N THR A 215 11.65 -2.53 -17.96
CA THR A 215 12.62 -2.32 -19.06
C THR A 215 12.69 -0.85 -19.48
N ASN A 216 13.88 -0.38 -19.85
CA ASN A 216 14.07 0.93 -20.48
C ASN A 216 14.01 0.85 -22.02
N ASP A 217 13.75 -0.33 -22.58
CA ASP A 217 13.61 -0.50 -24.03
C ASP A 217 12.23 -0.01 -24.48
N LEU A 218 12.19 1.21 -25.02
CA LEU A 218 10.98 1.84 -25.52
C LEU A 218 10.34 1.06 -26.68
N ALA A 219 11.13 0.37 -27.52
CA ALA A 219 10.57 -0.41 -28.62
C ALA A 219 9.78 -1.62 -28.09
N LEU A 220 10.29 -2.29 -27.05
CA LEU A 220 9.54 -3.34 -26.37
C LEU A 220 8.29 -2.77 -25.66
N LEU A 221 8.39 -1.62 -25.01
CA LEU A 221 7.24 -1.00 -24.33
C LEU A 221 6.13 -0.55 -25.29
N LEU A 222 6.48 -0.14 -26.51
CA LEU A 222 5.54 0.26 -27.55
C LEU A 222 4.96 -0.92 -28.33
N ASP A 223 5.56 -2.11 -28.21
CA ASP A 223 5.09 -3.28 -28.94
C ASP A 223 3.87 -3.92 -28.23
N GLU A 224 2.74 -3.90 -28.95
CA GLU A 224 1.46 -4.43 -28.51
C GLU A 224 1.18 -5.85 -29.05
N SER A 225 2.07 -6.44 -29.88
CA SER A 225 1.79 -7.74 -30.51
C SER A 225 1.69 -8.89 -29.51
N ASP A 226 2.34 -8.72 -28.36
CA ASP A 226 2.48 -9.74 -27.32
C ASP A 226 1.54 -9.49 -26.12
N HIS A 227 0.57 -8.59 -26.24
CA HIS A 227 -0.43 -8.37 -25.20
C HIS A 227 -1.11 -9.68 -24.78
N TYR A 228 -1.33 -9.84 -23.48
CA TYR A 228 -1.85 -11.04 -22.81
C TYR A 228 -0.95 -12.29 -22.90
N THR A 229 0.32 -12.14 -23.31
CA THR A 229 1.31 -13.23 -23.35
C THR A 229 2.49 -12.96 -22.43
N PRO A 230 3.18 -13.99 -21.90
CA PRO A 230 4.33 -13.80 -21.02
C PRO A 230 5.44 -12.92 -21.61
N ASP A 231 5.71 -13.00 -22.91
CA ASP A 231 6.73 -12.17 -23.58
C ASP A 231 6.36 -10.67 -23.56
N GLY A 232 5.06 -10.37 -23.52
CA GLY A 232 4.49 -9.03 -23.39
C GLY A 232 4.32 -8.54 -21.96
N ALA A 233 4.79 -9.30 -20.95
CA ALA A 233 4.62 -9.00 -19.53
C ALA A 233 5.60 -7.93 -19.03
N ARG A 234 5.56 -6.75 -19.67
CA ARG A 234 6.55 -5.68 -19.50
C ARG A 234 5.90 -4.32 -19.27
N MET A 235 6.44 -3.53 -18.33
CA MET A 235 5.90 -2.22 -17.99
C MET A 235 6.97 -1.30 -17.42
N GLY A 236 6.78 0.01 -17.61
CA GLY A 236 7.50 1.07 -16.93
C GLY A 236 8.98 1.17 -17.30
N GLN A 237 9.41 2.39 -17.62
CA GLN A 237 10.85 2.66 -17.76
C GLN A 237 11.48 2.65 -16.37
N LEU A 238 12.34 1.67 -16.07
CA LEU A 238 12.97 1.53 -14.76
C LEU A 238 13.61 2.85 -14.30
N SER A 239 14.29 3.55 -15.20
CA SER A 239 14.90 4.86 -14.91
C SER A 239 13.90 5.94 -14.49
N VAL A 240 12.71 5.97 -15.10
CA VAL A 240 11.62 6.89 -14.77
C VAL A 240 11.00 6.52 -13.42
N LEU A 241 10.74 5.24 -13.18
CA LEU A 241 10.17 4.78 -11.90
C LEU A 241 11.10 5.07 -10.73
N LEU A 242 12.41 4.87 -10.90
CA LEU A 242 13.42 5.20 -9.89
C LEU A 242 13.46 6.70 -9.59
N LYS A 243 13.35 7.54 -10.63
CA LYS A 243 13.27 8.99 -10.47
C LYS A 243 12.02 9.39 -9.68
N TRP A 244 10.85 8.87 -10.07
CA TRP A 244 9.59 9.18 -9.39
C TRP A 244 9.56 8.74 -7.94
N HIS A 245 10.12 7.58 -7.62
CA HIS A 245 10.24 7.10 -6.24
C HIS A 245 11.00 8.07 -5.32
N LYS A 246 11.98 8.80 -5.88
CA LYS A 246 12.74 9.82 -5.16
C LYS A 246 12.01 11.16 -5.07
N GLU A 247 11.36 11.56 -6.17
CA GLU A 247 10.71 12.88 -6.28
C GLU A 247 9.35 12.97 -5.58
N ASP A 248 8.66 11.85 -5.42
CA ASP A 248 7.34 11.76 -4.79
C ASP A 248 7.41 10.73 -3.63
N PRO A 249 7.72 11.21 -2.41
CA PRO A 249 8.00 10.34 -1.27
C PRO A 249 6.77 9.60 -0.76
N VAL A 250 6.99 8.52 0.00
CA VAL A 250 5.87 7.75 0.59
C VAL A 250 4.99 8.63 1.48
N ASP A 251 3.70 8.70 1.18
CA ASP A 251 2.77 9.55 1.91
C ASP A 251 1.88 8.78 2.92
N ALA A 252 1.02 9.53 3.61
CA ALA A 252 0.12 8.94 4.60
C ALA A 252 -1.01 8.11 3.97
N PHE A 253 -1.42 8.45 2.75
CA PHE A 253 -2.49 7.74 2.04
C PHE A 253 -2.00 6.35 1.65
N GLU A 254 -0.80 6.25 1.09
CA GLU A 254 -0.17 4.97 0.76
C GLU A 254 0.03 4.07 1.97
N ARG A 255 0.51 4.61 3.09
CA ARG A 255 0.67 3.85 4.34
C ARG A 255 -0.67 3.31 4.82
N ASN A 256 -1.72 4.14 4.84
CA ASN A 256 -3.07 3.71 5.20
C ASN A 256 -3.57 2.62 4.24
N ARG A 257 -3.42 2.84 2.94
CA ARG A 257 -3.83 1.89 1.90
C ARG A 257 -3.11 0.54 2.07
N ASN A 258 -1.81 0.55 2.34
CA ASN A 258 -1.02 -0.66 2.58
C ASN A 258 -1.51 -1.44 3.80
N ASN A 259 -1.81 -0.74 4.90
CA ASN A 259 -2.40 -1.34 6.11
C ASN A 259 -3.77 -1.97 5.83
N VAL A 260 -4.66 -1.27 5.14
CA VAL A 260 -6.00 -1.78 4.83
C VAL A 260 -5.94 -2.97 3.87
N ILE A 261 -5.05 -2.95 2.87
CA ILE A 261 -4.87 -4.09 1.96
C ILE A 261 -4.35 -5.30 2.73
N TYR A 262 -3.44 -5.12 3.68
CA TYR A 262 -2.94 -6.21 4.52
C TYR A 262 -4.07 -6.93 5.26
N GLU A 263 -5.08 -6.21 5.77
CA GLU A 263 -6.25 -6.81 6.44
C GLU A 263 -7.03 -7.79 5.53
N TYR A 264 -6.95 -7.66 4.20
CA TYR A 264 -7.68 -8.50 3.24
C TYR A 264 -6.79 -9.50 2.49
N GLN A 265 -5.62 -9.06 2.05
CA GLN A 265 -4.71 -9.84 1.21
C GLN A 265 -3.58 -10.50 2.01
N GLN A 266 -3.36 -10.10 3.26
CA GLN A 266 -2.36 -10.66 4.19
C GLN A 266 -0.91 -10.58 3.66
N ASN A 267 -0.66 -9.63 2.76
CA ASN A 267 0.68 -9.23 2.34
C ASN A 267 0.76 -7.70 2.18
N ARG A 268 1.97 -7.15 2.20
CA ARG A 268 2.23 -5.70 2.21
C ARG A 268 3.01 -5.29 0.97
N ASN A 269 2.92 -4.04 0.55
CA ASN A 269 3.85 -3.49 -0.43
C ASN A 269 5.15 -3.09 0.30
N PRO A 270 6.27 -3.79 0.05
CA PRO A 270 7.51 -3.54 0.76
C PRO A 270 8.13 -2.20 0.40
N PHE A 271 7.75 -1.59 -0.73
CA PHE A 271 8.30 -0.31 -1.15
C PHE A 271 7.54 0.89 -0.57
N ILE A 272 6.40 0.65 0.07
CA ILE A 272 5.71 1.65 0.91
C ILE A 272 6.26 1.57 2.34
N ASP A 273 6.42 0.36 2.86
CA ASP A 273 6.95 0.15 4.21
C ASP A 273 8.47 0.41 4.28
N LYS A 274 9.24 -0.13 3.34
CA LYS A 274 10.70 -0.07 3.27
C LYS A 274 11.15 0.53 1.94
N PRO A 275 10.86 1.82 1.69
CA PRO A 275 11.15 2.46 0.41
C PRO A 275 12.65 2.44 0.04
N GLU A 276 13.55 2.29 1.01
CA GLU A 276 14.98 2.12 0.79
C GLU A 276 15.33 0.85 -0.02
N TYR A 277 14.48 -0.19 -0.01
CA TYR A 277 14.72 -1.42 -0.75
C TYR A 277 14.76 -1.23 -2.26
N VAL A 278 14.08 -0.20 -2.79
CA VAL A 278 14.15 0.15 -4.22
C VAL A 278 15.61 0.40 -4.64
N HIS A 279 16.36 1.15 -3.82
CA HIS A 279 17.75 1.50 -4.10
C HIS A 279 18.66 0.26 -4.07
N LEU A 280 18.41 -0.65 -3.14
CA LEU A 280 19.20 -1.86 -2.95
C LEU A 280 18.94 -2.94 -4.02
N ILE A 281 17.79 -2.90 -4.70
CA ILE A 281 17.44 -3.85 -5.76
C ILE A 281 17.86 -3.32 -7.14
N TRP A 282 17.55 -2.05 -7.45
CA TRP A 282 17.64 -1.54 -8.82
C TRP A 282 18.67 -0.43 -9.07
N GLU A 283 19.25 0.17 -8.03
CA GLU A 283 20.30 1.19 -8.18
C GLU A 283 21.71 0.68 -7.86
N ASN A 284 21.86 -0.64 -7.63
CA ASN A 284 23.13 -1.29 -7.32
C ASN A 284 23.86 -0.62 -6.14
N MET A 285 23.09 -0.17 -5.14
CA MET A 285 23.61 0.42 -3.91
C MET A 285 23.90 -0.67 -2.87
N ALA A 286 25.00 -0.51 -2.14
CA ALA A 286 25.23 -1.22 -0.90
C ALA A 286 24.45 -0.55 0.24
N ILE A 287 24.24 -1.27 1.33
CA ILE A 287 23.61 -0.71 2.54
C ILE A 287 24.43 0.48 3.08
N ASP A 288 25.76 0.38 3.05
CA ASP A 288 26.68 1.43 3.51
C ASP A 288 26.64 2.70 2.63
N ASP A 289 26.05 2.62 1.42
CA ASP A 289 25.83 3.79 0.57
C ASP A 289 24.60 4.61 1.02
N LEU A 290 23.71 4.01 1.83
CA LEU A 290 22.54 4.66 2.39
C LEU A 290 22.82 5.18 3.80
N THR A 291 22.25 6.35 4.10
CA THR A 291 22.39 6.94 5.43
C THR A 291 21.55 6.13 6.42
N GLN A 292 22.18 5.67 7.50
CA GLN A 292 21.47 5.16 8.68
C GLN A 292 21.19 6.33 9.62
N PRO A 293 19.93 6.57 10.05
CA PRO A 293 19.63 7.69 10.92
C PRO A 293 20.25 7.46 12.30
N GLU A 294 20.90 8.48 12.86
CA GLU A 294 21.64 8.34 14.13
C GLU A 294 20.72 7.96 15.32
N GLU A 295 19.45 8.38 15.32
CA GLU A 295 18.42 7.95 16.27
C GLU A 295 17.01 8.21 15.69
N GLU A 296 16.46 7.30 14.86
CA GLU A 296 15.00 7.20 14.76
C GLU A 296 14.52 6.16 15.77
N VAL A 297 14.05 6.65 16.92
CA VAL A 297 13.22 5.85 17.82
C VAL A 297 11.95 5.50 17.05
N VAL A 298 11.89 4.28 16.51
CA VAL A 298 10.65 3.69 15.99
C VAL A 298 9.66 3.66 17.15
N ASN A 299 8.81 4.68 17.20
CA ASN A 299 7.74 4.76 18.19
C ASN A 299 6.65 3.80 17.74
N TYR A 300 6.63 2.62 18.36
CA TYR A 300 5.42 1.80 18.42
C TYR A 300 4.37 2.61 19.19
N GLN A 301 3.51 3.36 18.51
CA GLN A 301 2.34 3.91 19.19
C GLN A 301 1.45 2.73 19.57
N SER A 302 1.50 2.34 20.84
CA SER A 302 0.43 1.53 21.45
C SER A 302 -0.83 2.40 21.48
N SER A 303 -1.58 2.42 20.38
CA SER A 303 -2.78 3.24 20.24
C SER A 303 -3.94 2.64 21.03
N LEU A 304 -3.93 2.87 22.35
CA LEU A 304 -5.16 2.83 23.17
C LEU A 304 -6.20 3.86 22.67
N PHE A 305 -5.77 4.82 21.84
CA PHE A 305 -6.60 5.91 21.31
C PHE A 305 -7.54 5.45 20.19
N MET A 306 -7.13 4.51 19.32
CA MET A 306 -7.99 3.93 18.27
C MET A 306 -9.08 3.00 18.83
N LEU A 307 -8.81 2.30 19.94
CA LEU A 307 -9.81 1.44 20.60
C LEU A 307 -10.98 2.24 21.18
N MET A 308 -10.73 3.48 21.64
CA MET A 308 -11.74 4.38 22.20
C MET A 308 -12.66 4.99 21.13
N ILE A 309 -12.26 5.00 19.85
CA ILE A 309 -13.11 5.49 18.74
C ILE A 309 -14.06 4.38 18.25
N LYS A 310 -13.64 3.11 18.27
CA LYS A 310 -14.49 1.98 17.88
C LYS A 310 -15.63 1.68 18.87
N GLU A 311 -15.47 2.01 20.17
CA GLU A 311 -16.53 1.81 21.17
C GLU A 311 -17.56 2.96 21.26
N HIS A 312 -17.37 4.10 20.58
CA HIS A 312 -18.33 5.22 20.61
C HIS A 312 -19.20 5.35 19.35
N VAL A 313 -19.08 4.44 18.39
CA VAL A 313 -19.93 4.38 17.19
C VAL A 313 -21.13 3.43 17.34
N TYR A 314 -21.25 2.73 18.48
CA TYR A 314 -22.40 1.84 18.77
C TYR A 314 -23.34 2.32 19.90
N ASP A 315 -23.18 3.54 20.42
CA ASP A 315 -24.11 4.14 21.37
C ASP A 315 -24.44 5.60 20.99
N ILE A 316 -25.17 5.79 19.88
CA ILE A 316 -26.11 6.92 19.67
C ILE A 316 -27.37 6.42 18.97
#